data_AF-A0A6H5IGA6-F1
#
_entry.id   AF-A0A6H5IGA6-F1
#
_cell.length_a   1.000
_cell.length_b   1.000
_cell.length_c   1.000
_cell.angle_alpha   90.00
_cell.angle_beta   90.00
_cell.angle_gamma   90.00
#
_symmetry.space_group_name_H-M   'P 1'
#
loop_
_entity.id
_entity.type
_entity.pdbx_description
1 polymer ?
#
loop_
_entity_poly.entity_id
_entity_poly.type
_entity_poly.pdbx_seq_one_letter_code
_entity_poly.pdbx_strand_id
1 'polypeptide(L)'
;MTKENMSFPVTKVEDTGQEGPIRCIFFSEFHPTAGPKITCQVPDNYISKDIFDNVSVYIIPKAQLQRSTITVTLKDYKILGFPIKIDNKKYARNAFYFNLCFVCDAEARTVHYEPVVKKMSDFLMALEVENCFLSASKNKTRLLEMLYQVMNDLNMHKMCTLTARQPAFLRDIYRMYASMTHGNSIRDLCQRLNPQTLRINERKLIQFGLIEGLIRRVHKYPILLPDNHSEEERNNPLYKYFTGSYSLDEICCTTGQSSAQIEDMVERDPSVVMLWK
;
A
#
# COMPACT_ATOMS: atom_id res chain seq x y z
N MET A 1 7.10 -41.41 36.43
CA MET A 1 6.09 -41.45 35.37
C MET A 1 6.76 -41.08 34.06
N THR A 2 6.80 -42.07 33.17
CA THR A 2 7.67 -42.22 32.00
C THR A 2 7.31 -41.25 30.87
N LYS A 3 8.33 -40.61 30.29
CA LYS A 3 8.24 -39.88 29.03
C LYS A 3 8.17 -40.91 27.90
N GLU A 4 7.02 -41.03 27.25
CA GLU A 4 6.92 -41.80 26.00
C GLU A 4 7.53 -40.97 24.87
N ASN A 5 8.76 -41.34 24.48
CA ASN A 5 9.38 -40.89 23.24
C ASN A 5 8.68 -41.55 22.07
N MET A 6 7.70 -40.86 21.48
CA MET A 6 7.15 -41.21 20.18
C MET A 6 8.20 -40.84 19.12
N SER A 7 9.02 -41.81 18.75
CA SER A 7 9.90 -41.73 17.58
C SER A 7 9.14 -42.28 16.37
N PHE A 8 8.91 -41.42 15.38
CA PHE A 8 8.38 -41.81 14.07
C PHE A 8 9.54 -41.85 13.07
N PRO A 9 9.48 -42.69 12.02
CA PRO A 9 10.56 -42.85 11.06
C PRO A 9 10.71 -41.53 10.28
N VAL A 10 11.73 -40.76 10.63
CA VAL A 10 12.24 -39.69 9.79
C VAL A 10 12.92 -40.39 8.61
N THR A 11 12.21 -40.54 7.49
CA THR A 11 12.89 -40.73 6.20
C THR A 11 13.77 -39.50 6.02
N LYS A 12 15.08 -39.67 6.27
CA LYS A 12 16.10 -38.67 5.96
C LYS A 12 16.11 -38.49 4.44
N VAL A 13 15.29 -37.59 3.95
CA VAL A 13 15.50 -36.98 2.63
C VAL A 13 16.68 -36.05 2.85
N GLU A 14 17.84 -36.41 2.32
CA GLU A 14 19.04 -35.58 2.40
C GLU A 14 18.77 -34.28 1.64
N ASP A 15 18.79 -33.16 2.36
CA ASP A 15 18.70 -31.82 1.77
C ASP A 15 19.95 -31.64 0.89
N THR A 16 19.77 -31.54 -0.43
CA THR A 16 20.88 -31.41 -1.38
C THR A 16 21.60 -30.07 -1.25
N GLY A 17 21.12 -29.18 -0.37
CA GLY A 17 21.72 -27.88 -0.07
C GLY A 17 21.56 -26.86 -1.20
N GLN A 18 20.90 -27.23 -2.30
CA GLN A 18 20.67 -26.37 -3.45
C GLN A 18 19.43 -25.50 -3.26
N GLU A 19 19.52 -24.24 -3.68
CA GLU A 19 18.38 -23.33 -3.68
C GLU A 19 17.41 -23.71 -4.80
N GLY A 20 16.24 -24.24 -4.41
CA GLY A 20 15.16 -24.56 -5.35
C GLY A 20 14.25 -23.36 -5.65
N PRO A 21 13.59 -23.34 -6.81
CA PRO A 21 12.56 -22.35 -7.11
C PRO A 21 11.30 -22.62 -6.26
N ILE A 22 10.51 -21.57 -6.06
CA ILE A 22 9.16 -21.69 -5.51
C ILE A 22 8.28 -22.30 -6.60
N ARG A 23 7.68 -23.45 -6.32
CA ARG A 23 6.79 -24.16 -7.25
C ARG A 23 5.33 -23.75 -7.12
N CYS A 24 4.92 -23.41 -5.91
CA CYS A 24 3.59 -22.91 -5.64
C CYS A 24 3.59 -21.99 -4.42
N ILE A 25 2.71 -20.99 -4.42
CA ILE A 25 2.34 -20.23 -3.24
C ILE A 25 0.84 -20.45 -3.01
N PHE A 26 0.46 -20.88 -1.81
CA PHE A 26 -0.94 -20.99 -1.44
C PHE A 26 -1.27 -20.23 -0.17
N PHE A 27 -2.51 -19.76 -0.10
CA PHE A 27 -3.09 -19.13 1.07
C PHE A 27 -4.22 -20.01 1.59
N SER A 28 -4.17 -20.30 2.88
CA SER A 28 -5.13 -21.13 3.59
C SER A 28 -5.75 -20.38 4.75
N GLU A 29 -7.02 -20.67 5.05
CA GLU A 29 -7.77 -20.06 6.15
C GLU A 29 -8.55 -21.12 6.93
N PHE A 30 -8.87 -20.82 8.18
CA PHE A 30 -9.80 -21.64 8.96
C PHE A 30 -11.24 -21.21 8.71
N HIS A 31 -12.00 -22.00 7.94
CA HIS A 31 -13.42 -21.77 7.74
C HIS A 31 -14.25 -22.23 8.95
N PRO A 32 -15.27 -21.47 9.39
CA PRO A 32 -16.05 -21.82 10.59
C PRO A 32 -16.71 -23.21 10.54
N THR A 33 -17.18 -23.65 9.36
CA THR A 33 -17.87 -24.94 9.20
C THR A 33 -17.03 -26.02 8.52
N ALA A 34 -16.15 -25.63 7.60
CA ALA A 34 -15.39 -26.57 6.78
C ALA A 34 -14.00 -26.87 7.36
N GLY A 35 -13.60 -26.13 8.40
CA GLY A 35 -12.27 -26.26 8.97
C GLY A 35 -11.18 -25.63 8.09
N PRO A 36 -9.92 -26.09 8.21
CA PRO A 36 -8.82 -25.63 7.37
C PRO A 36 -9.10 -25.88 5.90
N LYS A 37 -8.86 -24.88 5.04
CA LYS A 37 -8.96 -25.04 3.59
C LYS A 37 -7.94 -24.15 2.88
N ILE A 38 -7.51 -24.56 1.69
CA ILE A 38 -6.84 -23.67 0.73
C ILE A 38 -7.91 -22.78 0.10
N THR A 39 -7.75 -21.46 0.21
CA THR A 39 -8.67 -20.50 -0.41
C THR A 39 -8.19 -20.07 -1.79
N CYS A 40 -6.87 -19.98 -1.98
CA CYS A 40 -6.26 -19.70 -3.27
C CYS A 40 -4.84 -20.27 -3.33
N GLN A 41 -4.41 -20.66 -4.52
CA GLN A 41 -3.06 -21.16 -4.78
C GLN A 41 -2.61 -20.75 -6.18
N VAL A 42 -1.31 -20.58 -6.35
CA VAL A 42 -0.68 -20.22 -7.62
C VAL A 42 0.53 -21.13 -7.81
N PRO A 43 0.58 -21.98 -8.84
CA PRO A 43 -0.48 -22.27 -9.81
C PRO A 43 -1.74 -22.90 -9.17
N ASP A 44 -2.88 -22.77 -9.85
CA ASP A 44 -4.14 -23.39 -9.41
C ASP A 44 -4.01 -24.92 -9.35
N ASN A 45 -4.62 -25.52 -8.33
CA ASN A 45 -4.65 -26.98 -8.09
C ASN A 45 -3.28 -27.67 -8.00
N TYR A 46 -2.21 -26.95 -7.64
CA TYR A 46 -0.88 -27.54 -7.45
C TYR A 46 -0.84 -28.50 -6.24
N ILE A 47 -1.36 -28.07 -5.09
CA ILE A 47 -1.59 -28.95 -3.93
C ILE A 47 -3.02 -29.46 -4.01
N SER A 48 -3.15 -30.79 -4.13
CA SER A 48 -4.46 -31.45 -4.13
C SER A 48 -5.12 -31.39 -2.75
N LYS A 49 -6.44 -31.51 -2.72
CA LYS A 49 -7.20 -31.53 -1.48
C LYS A 49 -6.75 -32.66 -0.56
N ASP A 50 -6.51 -33.85 -1.09
CA ASP A 50 -6.07 -35.02 -0.30
C ASP A 50 -4.69 -34.77 0.34
N ILE A 51 -3.76 -34.16 -0.39
CA ILE A 51 -2.45 -33.78 0.17
C ILE A 51 -2.63 -32.75 1.27
N PHE A 52 -3.45 -31.72 1.01
CA PHE A 52 -3.68 -30.66 1.99
C PHE A 52 -4.36 -31.19 3.26
N ASP A 53 -5.39 -32.03 3.13
CA ASP A 53 -6.13 -32.57 4.27
C ASP A 53 -5.19 -33.36 5.21
N ASN A 54 -4.22 -34.10 4.66
CA ASN A 54 -3.19 -34.82 5.42
C ASN A 54 -2.23 -33.90 6.23
N VAL A 55 -1.99 -32.67 5.76
CA VAL A 55 -1.07 -31.73 6.44
C VAL A 55 -1.78 -30.56 7.12
N SER A 56 -3.09 -30.44 6.95
CA SER A 56 -3.90 -29.27 7.31
C SER A 56 -3.74 -28.84 8.79
N VAL A 57 -3.57 -29.81 9.69
CA VAL A 57 -3.37 -29.58 11.14
C VAL A 57 -2.03 -28.89 11.44
N TYR A 58 -1.01 -29.13 10.62
CA TYR A 58 0.29 -28.48 10.73
C TYR A 58 0.31 -27.12 10.04
N ILE A 59 -0.47 -26.96 8.97
CA ILE A 59 -0.58 -25.69 8.23
C ILE A 59 -1.38 -24.66 9.01
N ILE A 60 -2.49 -25.05 9.65
CA ILE A 60 -3.27 -24.15 10.52
C ILE A 60 -3.23 -24.71 11.95
N PRO A 61 -2.10 -24.53 12.67
CA PRO A 61 -1.91 -25.15 13.96
C PRO A 61 -2.70 -24.46 15.07
N LYS A 62 -2.75 -25.11 16.23
CA LYS A 62 -3.28 -24.52 17.47
C LYS A 62 -2.47 -23.29 17.90
N ALA A 63 -3.06 -22.50 18.80
CA ALA A 63 -2.56 -21.19 19.22
C ALA A 63 -1.09 -21.18 19.69
N GLN A 64 -0.57 -22.31 20.21
CA GLN A 64 0.81 -22.41 20.72
C GLN A 64 1.89 -22.27 19.64
N LEU A 65 1.57 -22.55 18.37
CA LEU A 65 2.55 -22.54 17.26
C LEU A 65 2.31 -21.37 16.29
N GLN A 66 1.50 -20.39 16.69
CA GLN A 66 1.24 -19.18 15.90
C GLN A 66 2.46 -18.25 15.91
N ARG A 67 2.67 -17.50 14.83
CA ARG A 67 3.83 -16.61 14.62
C ARG A 67 5.20 -17.32 14.66
N SER A 68 5.23 -18.63 14.42
CA SER A 68 6.45 -19.41 14.24
C SER A 68 6.51 -19.92 12.82
N THR A 69 7.70 -19.93 12.21
CA THR A 69 7.91 -20.55 10.91
C THR A 69 7.65 -22.05 11.03
N ILE A 70 6.84 -22.61 10.12
CA ILE A 70 6.52 -24.05 10.05
C ILE A 70 7.01 -24.59 8.73
N THR A 71 7.78 -25.67 8.78
CA THR A 71 8.22 -26.41 7.60
C THR A 71 7.67 -27.83 7.69
N VAL A 72 6.87 -28.22 6.70
CA VAL A 72 6.32 -29.57 6.53
C VAL A 72 6.98 -30.21 5.32
N THR A 73 7.74 -31.28 5.54
CA THR A 73 8.37 -32.06 4.46
C THR A 73 7.50 -33.27 4.14
N LEU A 74 7.05 -33.33 2.89
CA LEU A 74 6.35 -34.45 2.27
C LEU A 74 7.30 -35.18 1.32
N LYS A 75 6.82 -36.28 0.71
CA LYS A 75 7.59 -37.07 -0.25
C LYS A 75 8.15 -36.23 -1.40
N ASP A 76 7.29 -35.41 -2.01
CA ASP A 76 7.62 -34.64 -3.21
C ASP A 76 7.65 -33.12 -2.98
N TYR A 77 7.25 -32.67 -1.79
CA TYR A 77 7.08 -31.24 -1.48
C TYR A 77 7.71 -30.85 -0.15
N LYS A 78 8.27 -29.66 -0.08
CA LYS A 78 8.60 -28.97 1.17
C LYS A 78 7.74 -27.72 1.28
N ILE A 79 6.85 -27.70 2.27
CA ILE A 79 5.89 -26.61 2.50
C ILE A 79 6.42 -25.74 3.64
N LEU A 80 6.72 -24.49 3.35
CA LEU A 80 7.15 -23.48 4.31
C LEU A 80 6.00 -22.50 4.55
N GLY A 81 5.55 -22.32 5.79
CA GLY A 81 4.47 -21.40 6.14
C GLY A 81 4.77 -20.57 7.38
N PHE A 82 3.98 -19.51 7.56
CA PHE A 82 4.00 -18.68 8.76
C PHE A 82 2.56 -18.39 9.20
N PRO A 83 1.98 -19.24 10.08
CA PRO A 83 0.60 -19.13 10.52
C PRO A 83 0.38 -17.88 11.37
N ILE A 84 -0.73 -17.19 11.09
CA ILE A 84 -1.16 -15.97 11.76
C ILE A 84 -2.56 -16.17 12.34
N LYS A 85 -2.70 -15.66 13.57
CA LYS A 85 -3.96 -15.52 14.28
C LYS A 85 -4.19 -14.04 14.58
N ILE A 86 -5.36 -13.54 14.21
CA ILE A 86 -5.84 -12.19 14.55
C ILE A 86 -7.01 -12.34 15.51
N ASP A 87 -6.83 -11.95 16.77
CA ASP A 87 -7.89 -11.93 17.77
C ASP A 87 -8.81 -10.72 17.57
N ASN A 88 -10.09 -10.96 17.29
CA ASN A 88 -11.10 -9.92 17.18
C ASN A 88 -12.52 -10.50 17.23
N LYS A 89 -13.40 -9.89 18.01
CA LYS A 89 -14.81 -10.28 18.15
C LYS A 89 -15.62 -10.18 16.86
N LYS A 90 -15.13 -9.44 15.85
CA LYS A 90 -15.78 -9.35 14.52
C LYS A 90 -15.80 -10.67 13.75
N TYR A 91 -14.94 -11.63 14.12
CA TYR A 91 -14.84 -12.92 13.45
C TYR A 91 -15.67 -14.00 14.15
N ALA A 92 -16.19 -14.97 13.39
CA ALA A 92 -17.11 -15.99 13.87
C ALA A 92 -16.60 -16.83 15.07
N ARG A 93 -15.28 -16.92 15.28
CA ARG A 93 -14.66 -17.62 16.44
C ARG A 93 -13.88 -16.68 17.36
N ASN A 94 -14.20 -15.39 17.36
CA ASN A 94 -13.42 -14.33 18.00
C ASN A 94 -11.96 -14.22 17.52
N ALA A 95 -11.61 -14.93 16.45
CA ALA A 95 -10.30 -14.92 15.85
C ALA A 95 -10.38 -15.31 14.37
N PHE A 96 -9.47 -14.75 13.58
CA PHE A 96 -9.23 -15.10 12.18
C PHE A 96 -7.89 -15.80 12.06
N TYR A 97 -7.89 -17.00 11.46
CA TYR A 97 -6.69 -17.83 11.29
C TYR A 97 -6.40 -17.96 9.81
N PHE A 98 -5.17 -17.66 9.43
CA PHE A 98 -4.71 -17.90 8.07
C PHE A 98 -3.23 -18.29 8.07
N ASN A 99 -2.81 -18.93 6.98
CA ASN A 99 -1.41 -19.21 6.73
C ASN A 99 -1.11 -19.00 5.25
N LEU A 100 0.00 -18.32 4.98
CA LEU A 100 0.59 -18.17 3.67
C LEU A 100 1.77 -19.15 3.57
N CYS A 101 1.75 -20.00 2.54
CA CYS A 101 2.70 -21.08 2.39
C CYS A 101 3.40 -21.05 1.04
N PHE A 102 4.72 -21.23 1.05
CA PHE A 102 5.56 -21.46 -0.13
C PHE A 102 5.82 -22.96 -0.24
N VAL A 103 5.66 -23.49 -1.44
CA VAL A 103 5.90 -24.89 -1.77
C VAL A 103 7.13 -24.97 -2.65
N CYS A 104 8.12 -25.72 -2.22
CA CYS A 104 9.34 -26.03 -2.96
C CYS A 104 9.45 -27.55 -3.13
N ASP A 105 10.44 -27.99 -3.90
CA ASP A 105 10.79 -29.42 -4.03
C ASP A 105 11.25 -29.98 -2.67
N ALA A 106 10.99 -31.26 -2.37
CA ALA A 106 11.28 -31.87 -1.07
C ALA A 106 12.74 -31.71 -0.60
N GLU A 107 13.68 -31.73 -1.55
CA GLU A 107 15.12 -31.63 -1.29
C GLU A 107 15.63 -30.19 -1.25
N ALA A 108 14.83 -29.21 -1.66
CA ALA A 108 15.28 -27.83 -1.78
C ALA A 108 15.51 -27.19 -0.40
N ARG A 109 16.58 -26.41 -0.25
CA ARG A 109 16.77 -25.58 0.94
C ARG A 109 15.73 -24.46 0.96
N THR A 110 15.05 -24.22 2.07
CA THR A 110 13.98 -23.19 2.19
C THR A 110 14.26 -22.10 3.22
N VAL A 111 15.37 -22.18 3.94
CA VAL A 111 15.71 -21.28 5.06
C VAL A 111 15.78 -19.80 4.63
N HIS A 112 16.21 -19.53 3.39
CA HIS A 112 16.29 -18.17 2.84
C HIS A 112 14.91 -17.56 2.56
N TYR A 113 13.87 -18.38 2.40
CA TYR A 113 12.50 -17.90 2.21
C TYR A 113 11.79 -17.60 3.54
N GLU A 114 12.30 -18.04 4.69
CA GLU A 114 11.63 -17.81 5.99
C GLU A 114 11.39 -16.33 6.30
N PRO A 115 12.38 -15.41 6.14
CA PRO A 115 12.14 -13.99 6.36
C PRO A 115 11.14 -13.40 5.37
N VAL A 116 11.08 -13.95 4.16
CA VAL A 116 10.19 -13.50 3.08
C VAL A 116 8.74 -13.89 3.38
N VAL A 117 8.50 -15.16 3.71
CA VAL A 117 7.18 -15.67 4.11
C VAL A 117 6.68 -14.91 5.33
N LYS A 118 7.53 -14.73 6.35
CA LYS A 118 7.18 -13.94 7.54
C LYS A 118 6.78 -12.50 7.18
N LYS A 119 7.61 -11.79 6.40
CA LYS A 119 7.35 -10.40 6.01
C LYS A 119 6.05 -10.27 5.21
N MET A 120 5.80 -11.22 4.30
CA MET A 120 4.57 -11.24 3.51
C MET A 120 3.35 -11.55 4.36
N SER A 121 3.45 -12.50 5.29
CA SER A 121 2.37 -12.80 6.23
C SER A 121 2.05 -11.61 7.14
N ASP A 122 3.07 -10.94 7.70
CA ASP A 122 2.88 -9.71 8.50
C ASP A 122 2.25 -8.58 7.67
N PHE A 123 2.61 -8.44 6.39
CA PHE A 123 1.98 -7.49 5.48
C PHE A 123 0.50 -7.80 5.23
N LEU A 124 0.15 -9.07 4.97
CA LEU A 124 -1.24 -9.49 4.80
C LEU A 124 -2.06 -9.32 6.09
N MET A 125 -1.43 -9.54 7.26
CA MET A 125 -2.04 -9.28 8.57
C MET A 125 -2.37 -7.79 8.74
N ALA A 126 -1.43 -6.89 8.41
CA ALA A 126 -1.67 -5.45 8.46
C ALA A 126 -2.84 -5.04 7.54
N LEU A 127 -2.87 -5.56 6.30
CA LEU A 127 -3.97 -5.31 5.37
C LEU A 127 -5.33 -5.82 5.88
N GLU A 128 -5.35 -6.96 6.56
CA GLU A 128 -6.57 -7.51 7.16
C GLU A 128 -7.05 -6.67 8.35
N VAL A 129 -6.14 -6.18 9.19
CA VAL A 129 -6.48 -5.30 10.32
C VAL A 129 -7.02 -3.96 9.83
N GLU A 130 -6.39 -3.35 8.83
CA GLU A 130 -6.77 -2.04 8.31
C GLU A 130 -8.05 -2.07 7.47
N ASN A 131 -8.20 -3.06 6.60
CA ASN A 131 -9.18 -3.01 5.50
C ASN A 131 -10.03 -4.29 5.34
N CYS A 132 -9.94 -5.26 6.26
CA CYS A 132 -10.57 -6.58 6.11
C CYS A 132 -10.22 -7.23 4.76
N PHE A 133 -8.97 -7.10 4.34
CA PHE A 133 -8.52 -7.46 2.99
C PHE A 133 -8.74 -8.93 2.63
N LEU A 134 -8.40 -9.86 3.54
CA LEU A 134 -8.46 -11.31 3.35
C LEU A 134 -9.88 -11.84 3.59
N SER A 135 -10.56 -11.31 4.61
CA SER A 135 -11.92 -11.75 4.96
C SER A 135 -12.99 -11.29 3.95
N ALA A 136 -12.74 -10.21 3.20
CA ALA A 136 -13.64 -9.74 2.15
C ALA A 136 -13.49 -10.54 0.84
N SER A 137 -14.56 -11.21 0.41
CA SER A 137 -14.60 -12.04 -0.82
C SER A 137 -14.20 -11.30 -2.10
N LYS A 138 -14.47 -9.99 -2.19
CA LYS A 138 -14.14 -9.13 -3.34
C LYS A 138 -12.66 -9.02 -3.67
N ASN A 139 -11.78 -9.30 -2.71
CA ASN A 139 -10.34 -9.10 -2.87
C ASN A 139 -9.58 -10.39 -3.28
N LYS A 140 -10.28 -11.51 -3.49
CA LYS A 140 -9.64 -12.79 -3.84
C LYS A 140 -8.82 -12.74 -5.11
N THR A 141 -9.33 -12.12 -6.16
CA THR A 141 -8.60 -11.92 -7.43
C THR A 141 -7.31 -11.15 -7.20
N ARG A 142 -7.37 -10.12 -6.36
CA ARG A 142 -6.21 -9.31 -6.03
C ARG A 142 -5.19 -10.05 -5.18
N LEU A 143 -5.64 -10.90 -4.26
CA LEU A 143 -4.74 -11.78 -3.51
C LEU A 143 -4.02 -12.72 -4.50
N LEU A 144 -4.74 -13.36 -5.42
CA LEU A 144 -4.15 -14.21 -6.47
C LEU A 144 -3.11 -13.46 -7.31
N GLU A 145 -3.40 -12.24 -7.76
CA GLU A 145 -2.43 -11.39 -8.50
C GLU A 145 -1.17 -11.13 -7.68
N MET A 146 -1.30 -10.81 -6.39
CA MET A 146 -0.13 -10.61 -5.51
C MET A 146 0.66 -11.90 -5.30
N LEU A 147 0.00 -13.05 -5.12
CA LEU A 147 0.69 -14.35 -4.99
C LEU A 147 1.45 -14.71 -6.27
N TYR A 148 0.84 -14.49 -7.43
CA TYR A 148 1.47 -14.70 -8.73
C TYR A 148 2.68 -13.78 -8.93
N GLN A 149 2.53 -12.49 -8.62
CA GLN A 149 3.62 -11.53 -8.70
C GLN A 149 4.79 -11.96 -7.81
N VAL A 150 4.52 -12.31 -6.54
CA VAL A 150 5.58 -12.75 -5.61
C VAL A 150 6.28 -14.00 -6.09
N MET A 151 5.53 -15.00 -6.57
CA MET A 151 6.11 -16.24 -7.08
C MET A 151 7.06 -15.97 -8.25
N ASN A 152 6.63 -15.17 -9.23
CA ASN A 152 7.44 -14.85 -10.41
C ASN A 152 8.64 -13.99 -10.06
N ASP A 153 8.44 -12.89 -9.33
CA ASP A 153 9.48 -11.93 -8.97
C ASP A 153 10.57 -12.59 -8.11
N LEU A 154 10.20 -13.44 -7.14
CA LEU A 154 11.17 -14.17 -6.33
C LEU A 154 11.93 -15.23 -7.13
N ASN A 155 11.27 -15.91 -8.07
CA ASN A 155 11.93 -16.92 -8.91
C ASN A 155 12.87 -16.27 -9.94
N MET A 156 12.48 -15.15 -10.55
CA MET A 156 13.24 -14.49 -11.63
C MET A 156 14.28 -13.49 -11.10
N HIS A 157 13.92 -12.67 -10.12
CA HIS A 157 14.70 -11.51 -9.70
C HIS A 157 15.20 -11.60 -8.26
N LYS A 158 14.75 -12.61 -7.49
CA LYS A 158 15.05 -12.77 -6.05
C LYS A 158 14.61 -11.59 -5.17
N MET A 159 13.83 -10.67 -5.74
CA MET A 159 13.26 -9.51 -5.06
C MET A 159 11.88 -9.20 -5.63
N CYS A 160 10.95 -8.79 -4.78
CA CYS A 160 9.59 -8.41 -5.18
C CYS A 160 9.19 -7.13 -4.45
N THR A 161 8.50 -6.22 -5.16
CA THR A 161 7.93 -5.01 -4.55
C THR A 161 6.41 -5.10 -4.59
N LEU A 162 5.81 -5.30 -3.42
CA LEU A 162 4.35 -5.33 -3.26
C LEU A 162 3.82 -3.97 -2.84
N THR A 163 2.86 -3.43 -3.59
CA THR A 163 2.14 -2.21 -3.22
C THR A 163 0.70 -2.51 -2.81
N ALA A 164 0.39 -2.28 -1.52
CA ALA A 164 -0.93 -2.39 -0.91
C ALA A 164 -2.02 -1.50 -1.51
N ARG A 165 -1.65 -0.47 -2.27
CA ARG A 165 -2.60 0.38 -2.98
C ARG A 165 -2.65 -0.06 -4.44
N GLN A 166 -3.85 -0.37 -4.94
CA GLN A 166 -4.01 -0.52 -6.37
C GLN A 166 -3.65 0.82 -7.02
N PRO A 167 -2.83 0.82 -8.09
CA PRO A 167 -2.53 2.04 -8.80
C PRO A 167 -3.85 2.66 -9.29
N ALA A 168 -3.90 3.99 -9.32
CA ALA A 168 -5.01 4.69 -9.92
C ALA A 168 -5.11 4.31 -11.41
N PHE A 169 -6.33 4.24 -11.94
CA PHE A 169 -6.51 4.02 -13.37
C PHE A 169 -5.95 5.21 -14.14
N LEU A 170 -5.24 4.95 -15.23
CA LEU A 170 -4.71 5.99 -16.11
C LEU A 170 -5.80 6.98 -16.53
N ARG A 171 -7.00 6.50 -16.86
CA ARG A 171 -8.16 7.35 -17.16
C ARG A 171 -8.45 8.38 -16.07
N ASP A 172 -8.42 7.96 -14.81
CA ASP A 172 -8.76 8.82 -13.68
C ASP A 172 -7.62 9.80 -13.37
N ILE A 173 -6.36 9.37 -13.57
CA ILE A 173 -5.17 10.25 -13.55
C ILE A 173 -5.29 11.34 -14.63
N TYR A 174 -5.55 10.96 -15.89
CA TYR A 174 -5.72 11.90 -16.99
C TYR A 174 -6.90 12.84 -16.77
N ARG A 175 -8.04 12.32 -16.28
CA ARG A 175 -9.20 13.14 -15.92
C ARG A 175 -8.84 14.18 -14.86
N MET A 176 -8.03 13.80 -13.87
CA MET A 176 -7.58 14.73 -12.83
C MET A 176 -6.70 15.83 -13.41
N TYR A 177 -5.70 15.49 -14.24
CA TYR A 177 -4.89 16.48 -14.93
C TYR A 177 -5.70 17.39 -15.87
N ALA A 178 -6.61 16.83 -16.65
CA ALA A 178 -7.46 17.60 -17.56
C ALA A 178 -8.38 18.59 -16.82
N SER A 179 -8.72 18.30 -15.56
CA SER A 179 -9.51 19.19 -14.71
C SER A 179 -8.70 20.30 -14.02
N MET A 180 -7.35 20.24 -14.07
CA MET A 180 -6.45 21.27 -13.55
C MET A 180 -6.36 22.44 -14.54
N THR A 181 -7.46 23.18 -14.68
CA THR A 181 -7.53 24.41 -15.48
C THR A 181 -7.35 25.66 -14.64
N HIS A 182 -7.17 26.81 -15.29
CA HIS A 182 -7.19 28.10 -14.61
C HIS A 182 -8.47 28.27 -13.78
N GLY A 183 -8.36 28.89 -12.60
CA GLY A 183 -9.48 29.14 -11.69
C GLY A 183 -9.91 27.95 -10.80
N ASN A 184 -9.39 26.74 -11.02
CA ASN A 184 -9.63 25.60 -10.13
C ASN A 184 -8.41 25.36 -9.25
N SER A 185 -8.54 25.53 -7.92
CA SER A 185 -7.45 25.15 -7.02
C SER A 185 -7.37 23.63 -6.86
N ILE A 186 -6.19 23.10 -6.53
CA ILE A 186 -6.02 21.68 -6.18
C ILE A 186 -6.92 21.32 -4.98
N ARG A 187 -7.16 22.26 -4.06
CA ARG A 187 -8.08 22.08 -2.94
C ARG A 187 -9.50 21.80 -3.43
N ASP A 188 -10.02 22.62 -4.33
CA ASP A 188 -11.38 22.48 -4.87
C ASP A 188 -11.51 21.20 -5.70
N LEU A 189 -10.46 20.85 -6.44
CA LEU A 189 -10.40 19.60 -7.20
C LEU A 189 -10.39 18.37 -6.28
N CYS A 190 -9.62 18.40 -5.19
CA CYS A 190 -9.60 17.33 -4.21
C CYS A 190 -10.96 17.17 -3.51
N GLN A 191 -11.66 18.26 -3.21
CA GLN A 191 -13.00 18.21 -2.63
C GLN A 191 -14.03 17.62 -3.61
N ARG A 192 -13.95 17.98 -4.89
CA ARG A 192 -14.92 17.56 -5.92
C ARG A 192 -14.71 16.14 -6.43
N LEU A 193 -13.46 15.78 -6.71
CA LEU A 193 -13.11 14.48 -7.32
C LEU A 193 -12.75 13.42 -6.29
N ASN A 194 -12.48 13.83 -5.05
CA ASN A 194 -12.10 12.95 -3.95
C ASN A 194 -11.03 11.90 -4.36
N PRO A 195 -9.75 12.30 -4.50
CA PRO A 195 -8.68 11.45 -5.03
C PRO A 195 -8.50 10.13 -4.29
N GLN A 196 -8.89 10.09 -3.01
CA GLN A 196 -8.83 8.87 -2.21
C GLN A 196 -9.72 7.76 -2.78
N THR A 197 -10.91 8.12 -3.31
CA THR A 197 -11.82 7.15 -3.94
C THR A 197 -11.28 6.65 -5.28
N LEU A 198 -10.53 7.51 -5.98
CA LEU A 198 -9.87 7.22 -7.26
C LEU A 198 -8.51 6.51 -7.10
N ARG A 199 -8.09 6.23 -5.86
CA ARG A 199 -6.79 5.61 -5.52
C ARG A 199 -5.59 6.48 -5.94
N ILE A 200 -5.81 7.77 -6.11
CA ILE A 200 -4.79 8.74 -6.46
C ILE A 200 -4.22 9.30 -5.15
N ASN A 201 -2.90 9.38 -5.04
CA ASN A 201 -2.24 10.16 -4.00
C ASN A 201 -1.99 11.56 -4.57
N GLU A 202 -2.70 12.55 -4.03
CA GLU A 202 -2.66 13.93 -4.49
C GLU A 202 -1.25 14.52 -4.44
N ARG A 203 -0.46 14.24 -3.40
CA ARG A 203 0.91 14.76 -3.29
C ARG A 203 1.81 14.17 -4.36
N LYS A 204 1.76 12.85 -4.56
CA LYS A 204 2.56 12.17 -5.59
C LYS A 204 2.15 12.58 -7.01
N LEU A 205 0.85 12.74 -7.25
CA LEU A 205 0.34 13.22 -8.53
C LEU A 205 0.89 14.61 -8.83
N ILE A 206 0.76 15.57 -7.90
CA ILE A 206 1.23 16.93 -8.10
C ILE A 206 2.76 16.98 -8.24
N GLN A 207 3.50 16.23 -7.41
CA GLN A 207 4.95 16.14 -7.53
C GLN A 207 5.38 15.63 -8.91
N PHE A 208 4.78 14.52 -9.37
CA PHE A 208 5.07 13.96 -10.68
C PHE A 208 4.74 14.96 -11.79
N GLY A 209 3.56 15.58 -11.75
CA GLY A 209 3.15 16.54 -12.75
C GLY A 209 4.02 17.80 -12.80
N LEU A 210 4.56 18.25 -11.67
CA LEU A 210 5.50 19.38 -11.62
C LEU A 210 6.89 19.00 -12.14
N ILE A 211 7.38 17.79 -11.81
CA ILE A 211 8.71 17.31 -12.26
C ILE A 211 8.71 17.07 -13.77
N GLU A 212 7.67 16.44 -14.30
CA GLU A 212 7.54 16.11 -15.73
C GLU A 212 6.98 17.28 -16.56
N GLY A 213 6.70 18.43 -15.95
CA GLY A 213 6.18 19.62 -16.63
C GLY A 213 4.76 19.50 -17.18
N LEU A 214 3.98 18.51 -16.72
CA LEU A 214 2.56 18.35 -17.07
C LEU A 214 1.69 19.45 -16.46
N ILE A 215 2.08 19.97 -15.30
CA ILE A 215 1.45 21.10 -14.62
C ILE A 215 2.51 22.08 -14.15
N ARG A 216 2.11 23.34 -13.98
CA ARG A 216 2.95 24.41 -13.43
C ARG A 216 2.26 25.05 -12.24
N ARG A 217 3.04 25.47 -11.24
CA ARG A 217 2.53 26.28 -10.15
C ARG A 217 2.27 27.69 -10.67
N VAL A 218 1.10 28.25 -10.34
CA VAL A 218 0.73 29.63 -10.65
C VAL A 218 0.86 30.44 -9.37
N HIS A 219 1.67 31.48 -9.42
CA HIS A 219 1.92 32.40 -8.31
C HIS A 219 1.12 33.69 -8.51
N LYS A 220 0.62 34.25 -7.40
CA LYS A 220 -0.10 35.54 -7.39
C LYS A 220 0.91 36.67 -7.16
N TYR A 221 0.83 37.74 -7.92
CA TYR A 221 1.74 38.90 -7.85
C TYR A 221 0.93 40.20 -7.75
N PRO A 222 0.89 40.85 -6.57
CA PRO A 222 0.20 42.13 -6.43
C PRO A 222 0.97 43.26 -7.15
N ILE A 223 0.24 44.13 -7.83
CA ILE A 223 0.75 45.32 -8.53
C ILE A 223 -0.08 46.52 -8.12
N LEU A 224 0.59 47.55 -7.62
CA LEU A 224 -0.01 48.86 -7.41
C LEU A 224 -0.08 49.62 -8.75
N LEU A 225 -1.29 50.05 -9.13
CA LEU A 225 -1.52 50.89 -10.31
C LEU A 225 -1.21 52.36 -9.98
N PRO A 226 -0.62 53.11 -10.92
CA PRO A 226 -0.13 54.45 -10.66
C PRO A 226 -1.20 55.58 -10.70
N ASP A 227 -2.51 55.34 -10.48
CA ASP A 227 -3.52 56.41 -10.57
C ASP A 227 -4.50 56.52 -9.38
N ASN A 228 -4.64 57.78 -8.92
CA ASN A 228 -5.38 58.37 -7.81
C ASN A 228 -4.86 58.14 -6.37
N HIS A 229 -4.09 59.12 -5.90
CA HIS A 229 -3.45 59.14 -4.59
C HIS A 229 -4.39 59.52 -3.44
N SER A 230 -4.47 58.64 -2.43
CA SER A 230 -4.68 59.02 -1.02
C SER A 230 -3.30 58.99 -0.33
N GLU A 231 -2.82 60.11 0.20
CA GLU A 231 -1.49 60.18 0.85
C GLU A 231 -1.36 59.24 2.08
N GLU A 232 -2.48 58.76 2.62
CA GLU A 232 -2.53 57.82 3.76
C GLU A 232 -2.21 56.36 3.35
N GLU A 233 -2.43 55.96 2.10
CA GLU A 233 -2.19 54.59 1.61
C GLU A 233 -0.69 54.33 1.36
N ARG A 234 0.10 55.35 0.99
CA ARG A 234 1.57 55.22 0.80
C ARG A 234 2.36 54.85 2.05
N ASN A 235 1.76 54.96 3.25
CA ASN A 235 2.44 54.68 4.51
C ASN A 235 2.43 53.21 4.94
N ASN A 236 1.68 52.33 4.24
CA ASN A 236 1.75 50.91 4.53
C ASN A 236 3.03 50.31 3.90
N PRO A 237 3.98 49.79 4.69
CA PRO A 237 5.25 49.25 4.18
C PRO A 237 5.06 48.06 3.22
N LEU A 238 3.85 47.47 3.14
CA LEU A 238 3.52 46.41 2.18
C LEU A 238 3.53 46.86 0.73
N TYR A 239 3.15 48.11 0.41
CA TYR A 239 3.09 48.57 -0.99
C TYR A 239 4.46 48.57 -1.68
N LYS A 240 5.56 48.60 -0.90
CA LYS A 240 6.92 48.42 -1.43
C LYS A 240 7.10 47.09 -2.17
N TYR A 241 6.35 46.06 -1.79
CA TYR A 241 6.43 44.73 -2.41
C TYR A 241 5.42 44.54 -3.55
N PHE A 242 4.50 45.50 -3.79
CA PHE A 242 3.46 45.42 -4.81
C PHE A 242 3.95 45.91 -6.17
N THR A 243 5.09 45.39 -6.60
CA THR A 243 5.78 45.75 -7.85
C THR A 243 5.57 44.71 -8.97
N GLY A 244 4.80 43.64 -8.70
CA GLY A 244 4.60 42.53 -9.63
C GLY A 244 5.80 41.60 -9.81
N SER A 245 6.85 41.81 -9.03
CA SER A 245 8.09 41.02 -9.01
C SER A 245 8.16 40.06 -7.83
N TYR A 246 7.49 40.37 -6.72
CA TYR A 246 7.40 39.52 -5.55
C TYR A 246 6.11 38.71 -5.58
N SER A 247 6.24 37.39 -5.46
CA SER A 247 5.08 36.51 -5.33
C SER A 247 4.44 36.70 -3.95
N LEU A 248 3.13 36.44 -3.87
CA LEU A 248 2.39 36.53 -2.62
C LEU A 248 3.02 35.70 -1.50
N ASP A 249 3.57 34.53 -1.83
CA ASP A 249 4.28 33.65 -0.90
C ASP A 249 5.53 34.34 -0.28
N GLU A 250 6.34 35.02 -1.11
CA GLU A 250 7.53 35.76 -0.67
C GLU A 250 7.18 36.96 0.21
N ILE A 251 6.09 37.66 -0.12
CA ILE A 251 5.59 38.80 0.66
C ILE A 251 5.14 38.29 2.03
N CYS A 252 4.34 37.21 2.09
CA CYS A 252 3.89 36.61 3.36
C CYS A 252 5.07 36.22 4.25
N CYS A 253 6.11 35.60 3.68
CA CYS A 253 7.31 35.23 4.42
C CYS A 253 8.07 36.44 4.97
N THR A 254 8.10 37.56 4.25
CA THR A 254 8.87 38.75 4.62
C THR A 254 8.12 39.65 5.61
N THR A 255 6.79 39.75 5.48
CA THR A 255 5.95 40.64 6.31
C THR A 255 5.35 39.94 7.52
N GLY A 256 5.37 38.61 7.58
CA GLY A 256 4.75 37.81 8.64
C GLY A 256 3.21 37.79 8.59
N GLN A 257 2.60 38.35 7.55
CA GLN A 257 1.15 38.30 7.33
C GLN A 257 0.75 37.04 6.57
N SER A 258 -0.47 36.55 6.82
CA SER A 258 -1.04 35.41 6.09
C SER A 258 -1.51 35.81 4.69
N SER A 259 -1.56 34.84 3.78
CA SER A 259 -2.03 35.07 2.41
C SER A 259 -3.47 35.61 2.35
N ALA A 260 -4.35 35.18 3.26
CA ALA A 260 -5.72 35.68 3.35
C ALA A 260 -5.77 37.17 3.73
N GLN A 261 -4.95 37.61 4.68
CA GLN A 261 -4.91 39.01 5.10
C GLN A 261 -4.46 39.94 3.97
N ILE A 262 -3.47 39.51 3.18
CA ILE A 262 -2.98 40.27 2.03
C ILE A 262 -4.01 40.24 0.90
N GLU A 263 -4.65 39.09 0.63
CA GLU A 263 -5.72 38.99 -0.37
C GLU A 263 -6.92 39.88 -0.02
N ASP A 264 -7.38 39.87 1.24
CA ASP A 264 -8.46 40.75 1.72
C ASP A 264 -8.10 42.24 1.64
N MET A 265 -6.81 42.58 1.77
CA MET A 265 -6.33 43.96 1.64
C MET A 265 -6.34 44.39 0.17
N VAL A 266 -5.88 43.52 -0.72
CA VAL A 266 -5.90 43.78 -2.17
C VAL A 266 -7.33 43.83 -2.72
N GLU A 267 -8.27 43.04 -2.20
CA GLU A 267 -9.69 43.12 -2.61
C GLU A 267 -10.37 44.42 -2.15
N ARG A 268 -9.92 45.02 -1.05
CA ARG A 268 -10.45 46.28 -0.53
C ARG A 268 -9.88 47.51 -1.25
N ASP A 269 -8.70 47.39 -1.84
CA ASP A 269 -7.99 48.49 -2.48
C ASP A 269 -8.13 48.41 -4.01
N PRO A 270 -8.93 49.29 -4.65
CA PRO A 270 -9.12 49.28 -6.09
C PRO A 270 -7.85 49.69 -6.87
N SER A 271 -6.83 50.23 -6.20
CA SER A 271 -5.55 50.59 -6.83
C SER A 271 -4.60 49.40 -6.99
N VAL A 272 -4.93 48.23 -6.42
CA VAL A 272 -4.05 47.03 -6.48
C VAL A 272 -4.68 45.93 -7.33
N VAL A 273 -3.92 45.43 -8.30
CA VAL A 273 -4.32 44.32 -9.17
C VAL A 273 -3.47 43.08 -8.90
N MET A 274 -4.10 41.91 -8.86
CA MET A 274 -3.40 40.62 -8.78
C MET A 274 -3.13 40.06 -10.17
N LEU A 275 -1.86 39.85 -10.50
CA LEU A 275 -1.47 39.07 -11.67
C LEU A 275 -1.19 37.62 -11.29
N TRP A 276 -1.58 36.69 -12.16
CA TRP A 276 -1.30 35.27 -12.03
C TRP A 276 -0.21 34.89 -13.05
N LYS A 277 0.99 34.53 -12.57
CA LYS A 277 2.10 34.09 -13.41
C LYS A 277 2.47 32.65 -13.13
#